data_AF-A0A9W6I931-F1
#
_entry.id   AF-A0A9W6I931-F1
#
_cell.length_a   1.000
_cell.length_b   1.000
_cell.length_c   1.000
_cell.angle_alpha   90.00
_cell.angle_beta   90.00
_cell.angle_gamma   90.00
#
_symmetry.space_group_name_H-M   'P 1'
#
loop_
_entity.id
_entity.type
_entity.pdbx_description
1 polymer ?
#
loop_
_entity_poly.entity_id
_entity_poly.type
_entity_poly.pdbx_seq_one_letter_code
_entity_poly.pdbx_strand_id
1 'polypeptide(L)'
;MGKVVFRVISIAVGLVLVALLGLFAAFLWWLKVEWPASGERREAENVRLRSVAAVQELAAAADDGKLTKGEVRKAVGLQWVAERTSESIDIVAYFRVTFRKEETGLCVLYKVSLPLDRATSVTRTELPAGQGPCRGLNAKYVGTQDPDTPVV
;
A
#
# COMPACT_ATOMS: atom_id res chain seq x y z
N MET A 1 -10.06 58.18 -39.41
CA MET A 1 -10.75 57.18 -38.55
C MET A 1 -9.98 55.87 -38.33
N GLY A 2 -9.31 55.27 -39.33
CA GLY A 2 -8.71 53.91 -39.18
C GLY A 2 -7.75 53.66 -38.01
N LYS A 3 -6.89 54.63 -37.61
CA LYS A 3 -5.92 54.46 -36.50
C LYS A 3 -6.57 54.19 -35.13
N VAL A 4 -7.80 54.66 -34.90
CA VAL A 4 -8.51 54.43 -33.62
C VAL A 4 -9.09 53.02 -33.59
N VAL A 5 -9.76 52.61 -34.68
CA VAL A 5 -10.36 51.28 -34.83
C VAL A 5 -9.30 50.18 -34.71
N PHE A 6 -8.14 50.34 -35.35
CA PHE A 6 -7.04 49.36 -35.27
C PHE A 6 -6.51 49.19 -33.84
N ARG A 7 -6.38 50.28 -33.06
CA ARG A 7 -5.98 50.22 -31.65
C ARG A 7 -7.00 49.48 -30.79
N VAL A 8 -8.30 49.75 -30.97
CA VAL A 8 -9.36 49.05 -30.24
C VAL A 8 -9.36 47.55 -30.55
N ILE A 9 -9.20 47.16 -31.83
CA ILE A 9 -9.09 45.76 -32.23
C ILE A 9 -7.85 45.10 -31.59
N SER A 10 -6.68 45.74 -31.61
CA SER A 10 -5.47 45.17 -30.99
C SER A 10 -5.61 44.98 -29.47
N ILE A 11 -6.30 45.88 -28.78
CA ILE A 11 -6.56 45.78 -27.33
C ILE A 11 -7.55 44.65 -27.05
N ALA A 12 -8.63 44.53 -27.85
CA ALA A 12 -9.60 43.46 -27.72
C ALA A 12 -8.97 42.07 -27.95
N VAL A 13 -8.15 41.92 -29.01
CA VAL A 13 -7.41 40.67 -29.28
C VAL A 13 -6.42 40.34 -28.15
N GLY A 14 -5.71 41.34 -27.63
CA GLY A 14 -4.82 41.16 -26.47
C GLY A 14 -5.56 40.70 -25.21
N LEU A 15 -6.72 41.30 -24.90
CA LEU A 15 -7.57 40.90 -23.77
C LEU A 15 -8.09 39.46 -23.91
N VAL A 16 -8.56 39.07 -25.10
CA VAL A 16 -9.00 37.70 -25.37
C VAL A 16 -7.84 36.70 -25.20
N LEU A 17 -6.64 37.03 -25.69
CA LEU A 17 -5.46 36.16 -25.54
C LEU A 17 -5.07 35.99 -24.06
N VAL A 18 -5.08 37.08 -23.27
CA VAL A 18 -4.80 37.04 -21.83
C VAL A 18 -5.85 36.22 -21.08
N ALA A 19 -7.14 36.35 -21.43
CA ALA A 19 -8.21 35.54 -20.83
C ALA A 19 -8.04 34.04 -21.14
N LEU A 20 -7.70 33.69 -22.39
CA LEU A 20 -7.45 32.30 -22.80
C LEU A 20 -6.21 31.71 -22.09
N LEU A 21 -5.13 32.48 -21.96
CA LEU A 21 -3.94 32.06 -21.20
C LEU A 21 -4.24 31.88 -19.71
N GLY A 22 -5.05 32.76 -19.12
CA GLY A 22 -5.50 32.63 -17.73
C GLY A 22 -6.33 31.36 -17.49
N LEU A 23 -7.29 31.07 -18.37
CA LEU A 23 -8.08 29.83 -18.33
C LEU A 23 -7.20 28.59 -18.52
N PHE A 24 -6.25 28.62 -19.45
CA PHE A 24 -5.32 27.51 -19.66
C PHE A 24 -4.39 27.27 -18.47
N ALA A 25 -3.87 28.34 -17.84
CA ALA A 25 -3.06 28.25 -16.64
C ALA A 25 -3.87 27.68 -15.45
N ALA A 26 -5.12 28.13 -15.26
CA ALA A 26 -6.02 27.59 -14.25
C ALA A 26 -6.35 26.10 -14.48
N PHE A 27 -6.55 25.70 -15.74
CA PHE A 27 -6.79 24.30 -16.12
C PHE A 27 -5.57 23.41 -15.88
N LEU A 28 -4.37 23.86 -16.25
CA LEU A 28 -3.12 23.15 -15.94
C LEU A 28 -2.85 23.04 -14.43
N TRP A 29 -3.19 24.08 -13.66
CA TRP A 29 -3.10 24.06 -12.21
C TRP A 29 -4.07 23.04 -11.59
N TRP A 30 -5.33 23.03 -12.05
CA TRP A 30 -6.34 22.06 -11.61
C TRP A 30 -5.93 20.62 -11.92
N LEU A 31 -5.46 20.33 -13.14
CA LEU A 31 -4.92 19.02 -13.51
C LEU A 31 -3.75 18.59 -12.61
N LYS A 32 -2.86 19.52 -12.25
CA LYS A 32 -1.70 19.22 -11.38
C LYS A 32 -2.10 18.94 -9.92
N VAL A 33 -3.18 19.56 -9.43
CA VAL A 33 -3.63 19.44 -8.04
C VAL A 33 -4.57 18.25 -7.83
N GLU A 34 -5.58 18.07 -8.69
CA GLU A 34 -6.67 17.12 -8.46
C GLU A 34 -6.38 15.70 -8.99
N TRP A 35 -5.65 15.59 -10.11
CA TRP A 35 -5.34 14.31 -10.74
C TRP A 35 -4.52 13.33 -9.86
N PRO A 36 -3.44 13.73 -9.15
CA PRO A 36 -2.63 12.77 -8.38
C PRO A 36 -3.42 12.07 -7.25
N ALA A 37 -4.36 12.77 -6.62
CA ALA A 37 -5.17 12.22 -5.53
C ALA A 37 -6.02 11.00 -5.96
N SER A 38 -6.34 10.87 -7.25
CA SER A 38 -7.11 9.75 -7.79
C SER A 38 -6.31 8.45 -7.90
N GLY A 39 -5.00 8.54 -8.16
CA GLY A 39 -4.09 7.39 -8.18
C GLY A 39 -3.76 6.91 -6.77
N GLU A 40 -3.42 7.85 -5.88
CA GLU A 40 -3.05 7.60 -4.48
C GLU A 40 -4.16 6.84 -3.73
N ARG A 41 -5.42 7.26 -3.88
CA ARG A 41 -6.57 6.56 -3.28
C ARG A 41 -6.75 5.12 -3.80
N ARG A 42 -6.49 4.89 -5.09
CA ARG A 42 -6.56 3.55 -5.70
C ARG A 42 -5.43 2.65 -5.23
N GLU A 43 -4.23 3.16 -4.99
CA GLU A 43 -3.10 2.38 -4.49
C GLU A 43 -3.34 1.92 -3.04
N ALA A 44 -3.80 2.83 -2.17
CA ALA A 44 -4.18 2.50 -0.79
C ALA A 44 -5.31 1.46 -0.74
N GLU A 45 -6.34 1.62 -1.57
CA GLU A 45 -7.46 0.67 -1.66
C GLU A 45 -7.01 -0.69 -2.22
N ASN A 46 -6.15 -0.71 -3.25
CA ASN A 46 -5.57 -1.95 -3.78
C ASN A 46 -4.73 -2.69 -2.73
N VAL A 47 -3.97 -1.98 -1.91
CA VAL A 47 -3.23 -2.58 -0.78
C VAL A 47 -4.21 -3.14 0.27
N ARG A 48 -5.28 -2.41 0.59
CA ARG A 48 -6.32 -2.90 1.49
C ARG A 48 -6.94 -4.20 0.96
N LEU A 49 -7.38 -4.22 -0.30
CA LEU A 49 -7.96 -5.40 -0.96
C LEU A 49 -6.99 -6.59 -0.98
N ARG A 50 -5.71 -6.39 -1.32
CA ARG A 50 -4.68 -7.43 -1.26
C ARG A 50 -4.53 -8.02 0.15
N SER A 51 -4.50 -7.17 1.16
CA SER A 51 -4.39 -7.62 2.56
C SER A 51 -5.65 -8.35 3.07
N VAL A 52 -6.79 -8.22 2.40
CA VAL A 52 -7.99 -9.02 2.68
C VAL A 52 -7.94 -10.35 1.93
N ALA A 53 -7.54 -10.35 0.66
CA ALA A 53 -7.36 -11.56 -0.15
C ALA A 53 -6.35 -12.55 0.46
N ALA A 54 -5.27 -12.04 1.07
CA ALA A 54 -4.25 -12.83 1.76
C ALA A 54 -4.82 -13.79 2.82
N VAL A 55 -5.97 -13.48 3.43
CA VAL A 55 -6.66 -14.37 4.39
C VAL A 55 -7.08 -15.68 3.73
N GLN A 56 -7.68 -15.58 2.55
CA GLN A 56 -8.16 -16.74 1.78
C GLN A 56 -6.98 -17.53 1.20
N GLU A 57 -5.94 -16.84 0.72
CA GLU A 57 -4.74 -17.50 0.21
C GLU A 57 -3.95 -18.24 1.30
N LEU A 58 -3.84 -17.70 2.52
CA LEU A 58 -3.21 -18.39 3.66
C LEU A 58 -4.05 -19.58 4.14
N ALA A 59 -5.38 -19.46 4.17
CA ALA A 59 -6.26 -20.58 4.55
C ALA A 59 -6.17 -21.72 3.53
N ALA A 60 -6.33 -21.42 2.24
CA ALA A 60 -6.23 -22.42 1.17
C ALA A 60 -4.82 -23.05 1.05
N ALA A 61 -3.77 -22.36 1.50
CA ALA A 61 -2.43 -22.93 1.58
C ALA A 61 -2.25 -23.87 2.79
N ALA A 62 -3.07 -23.74 3.85
CA ALA A 62 -3.04 -24.61 5.02
C ALA A 62 -3.80 -25.94 4.83
N ASP A 63 -4.64 -26.05 3.80
CA ASP A 63 -5.50 -27.21 3.49
C ASP A 63 -4.73 -28.55 3.37
N ASP A 64 -3.44 -28.51 2.98
CA ASP A 64 -2.59 -29.70 2.82
C ASP A 64 -1.89 -30.15 4.12
N GLY A 65 -2.15 -29.44 5.23
CA GLY A 65 -1.54 -29.66 6.54
C GLY A 65 -0.16 -29.02 6.73
N LYS A 66 0.30 -28.21 5.77
CA LYS A 66 1.58 -27.49 5.80
C LYS A 66 1.33 -26.03 5.42
N LEU A 67 2.37 -25.21 5.55
CA LEU A 67 2.34 -23.83 5.09
C LEU A 67 3.77 -23.42 4.76
N THR A 68 4.10 -23.36 3.47
CA THR A 68 5.47 -23.10 3.04
C THR A 68 5.79 -21.61 2.99
N LYS A 69 7.08 -21.28 3.10
CA LYS A 69 7.57 -19.90 2.90
C LYS A 69 7.21 -19.34 1.50
N GLY A 70 6.95 -20.22 0.53
CA GLY A 70 6.51 -19.85 -0.82
C GLY A 70 5.04 -19.40 -0.85
N GLU A 71 4.14 -20.14 -0.23
CA GLU A 71 2.73 -19.77 -0.12
C GLU A 71 2.52 -18.52 0.74
N VAL A 72 3.20 -18.42 1.89
CA VAL A 72 3.17 -17.21 2.72
C VAL A 72 3.63 -16.00 1.90
N ARG A 73 4.76 -16.12 1.19
CA ARG A 73 5.24 -15.03 0.30
C ARG A 73 4.26 -14.69 -0.82
N LYS A 74 3.56 -15.67 -1.38
CA LYS A 74 2.54 -15.44 -2.42
C LYS A 74 1.36 -14.64 -1.84
N ALA A 75 0.85 -15.05 -0.68
CA ALA A 75 -0.31 -14.45 -0.03
C ALA A 75 -0.04 -13.05 0.55
N VAL A 76 1.04 -12.88 1.32
CA VAL A 76 1.32 -11.63 2.07
C VAL A 76 2.47 -10.78 1.50
N GLY A 77 3.11 -11.22 0.41
CA GLY A 77 4.18 -10.48 -0.27
C GLY A 77 5.59 -10.75 0.27
N LEU A 78 6.50 -9.78 0.10
CA LEU A 78 7.93 -9.97 0.36
C LEU A 78 8.39 -9.63 1.79
N GLN A 79 7.65 -8.79 2.51
CA GLN A 79 8.07 -8.26 3.83
C GLN A 79 7.18 -8.84 4.93
N TRP A 80 7.62 -9.95 5.54
CA TRP A 80 6.91 -10.64 6.61
C TRP A 80 7.82 -11.42 7.56
N VAL A 81 7.29 -11.73 8.75
CA VAL A 81 7.77 -12.71 9.73
C VAL A 81 6.67 -13.73 10.00
N ALA A 82 7.04 -14.96 10.34
CA ALA A 82 6.14 -15.92 10.97
C ALA A 82 6.76 -16.40 12.29
N GLU A 83 6.02 -16.30 13.40
CA GLU A 83 6.35 -16.92 14.69
C GLU A 83 5.35 -18.07 14.92
N ARG A 84 5.83 -19.27 15.25
CA ARG A 84 4.98 -20.44 15.51
C ARG A 84 4.82 -20.64 17.01
N THR A 85 3.57 -20.73 17.46
CA THR A 85 3.18 -21.10 18.82
C THR A 85 2.62 -22.53 18.85
N SER A 86 2.20 -23.00 20.02
CA SER A 86 1.48 -24.27 20.17
C SER A 86 0.10 -24.29 19.50
N GLU A 87 -0.54 -23.12 19.37
CA GLU A 87 -1.94 -22.98 18.94
C GLU A 87 -2.10 -22.29 17.58
N SER A 88 -1.04 -21.65 17.07
CA SER A 88 -1.13 -20.79 15.87
C SER A 88 0.21 -20.53 15.20
N ILE A 89 0.15 -20.10 13.94
CA ILE A 89 1.24 -19.43 13.23
C ILE A 89 0.84 -17.96 13.08
N ASP A 90 1.60 -17.08 13.73
CA ASP A 90 1.37 -15.64 13.73
C ASP A 90 2.26 -15.01 12.65
N ILE A 91 1.65 -14.57 11.56
CA ILE A 91 2.33 -14.02 10.38
C ILE A 91 2.10 -12.51 10.36
N VAL A 92 3.17 -11.72 10.51
CA VAL A 92 3.10 -10.27 10.48
C VAL A 92 3.70 -9.77 9.17
N ALA A 93 2.91 -9.06 8.37
CA ALA A 93 3.31 -8.55 7.06
C ALA A 93 3.18 -7.03 6.95
N TYR A 94 4.01 -6.42 6.10
CA TYR A 94 3.99 -5.00 5.79
C TYR A 94 3.69 -4.77 4.30
N PHE A 95 2.63 -4.01 4.02
CA PHE A 95 2.25 -3.60 2.68
C PHE A 95 2.62 -2.13 2.46
N ARG A 96 3.69 -1.88 1.72
CA ARG A 96 4.18 -0.55 1.34
C ARG A 96 3.17 0.19 0.44
N VAL A 97 2.97 1.48 0.70
CA VAL A 97 2.20 2.46 -0.10
C VAL A 97 3.03 3.73 -0.24
N THR A 98 3.35 4.14 -1.47
CA THR A 98 4.14 5.36 -1.68
C THR A 98 3.22 6.57 -1.86
N PHE A 99 3.22 7.51 -0.92
CA PHE A 99 2.37 8.69 -0.93
C PHE A 99 3.22 9.95 -1.02
N ARG A 100 3.13 10.73 -2.11
CA ARG A 100 3.85 12.01 -2.28
C ARG A 100 5.38 11.97 -2.00
N LYS A 101 6.02 10.82 -2.23
CA LYS A 101 7.43 10.48 -1.89
C LYS A 101 7.72 10.18 -0.41
N GLU A 102 6.70 10.21 0.44
CA GLU A 102 6.75 9.61 1.78
C GLU A 102 6.39 8.13 1.66
N GLU A 103 7.22 7.25 2.24
CA GLU A 103 6.91 5.83 2.31
C GLU A 103 5.96 5.60 3.50
N THR A 104 4.73 5.23 3.20
CA THR A 104 3.72 4.80 4.18
C THR A 104 3.42 3.31 3.98
N GLY A 105 2.59 2.72 4.83
CA GLY A 105 2.16 1.35 4.61
C GLY A 105 1.24 0.81 5.69
N LEU A 106 0.69 -0.37 5.41
CA LEU A 106 -0.24 -1.08 6.27
C LEU A 106 0.47 -2.28 6.90
N CYS A 107 0.56 -2.31 8.23
CA CYS A 107 0.98 -3.49 8.97
C CYS A 107 -0.23 -4.36 9.32
N VAL A 108 -0.15 -5.66 9.03
CA VAL A 108 -1.23 -6.62 9.23
C VAL A 108 -0.68 -7.87 9.91
N LEU A 109 -1.35 -8.29 10.99
CA LEU A 109 -1.16 -9.61 11.60
C LEU A 109 -2.21 -10.57 11.01
N TYR A 110 -1.75 -11.71 10.54
CA TYR A 110 -2.55 -12.87 10.18
C TYR A 110 -2.27 -13.97 11.20
N LYS A 111 -3.28 -14.36 11.98
CA LYS A 111 -3.20 -15.47 12.92
C LYS A 111 -3.83 -16.71 12.28
N VAL A 112 -3.01 -17.70 11.95
CA VAL A 112 -3.42 -19.00 11.37
C VAL A 112 -3.57 -20.00 12.51
N SER A 113 -4.74 -20.61 12.71
CA SER A 113 -4.93 -21.62 13.77
C SER A 113 -4.19 -22.93 13.48
N LEU A 114 -3.71 -23.62 14.52
CA LEU A 114 -3.24 -25.01 14.45
C LEU A 114 -4.32 -25.98 15.00
N PRO A 115 -4.38 -27.24 14.52
CA PRO A 115 -3.59 -27.83 13.43
C PRO A 115 -3.90 -27.19 12.07
N LEU A 116 -2.97 -27.36 11.12
CA LEU A 116 -3.23 -26.98 9.72
C LEU A 116 -4.06 -28.09 9.08
N ASP A 117 -5.20 -27.71 8.51
CA ASP A 117 -6.17 -28.56 7.82
C ASP A 117 -7.22 -27.69 7.09
N ARG A 118 -8.22 -28.33 6.47
CA ARG A 118 -9.32 -27.64 5.76
C ARG A 118 -10.27 -26.84 6.66
N ALA A 119 -10.17 -26.96 7.97
CA ALA A 119 -10.92 -26.17 8.95
C ALA A 119 -10.09 -25.00 9.51
N THR A 120 -8.86 -24.80 9.02
CA THR A 120 -7.96 -23.75 9.47
C THR A 120 -8.56 -22.36 9.28
N SER A 121 -8.67 -21.66 10.40
CA SER A 121 -9.12 -20.27 10.43
C SER A 121 -7.92 -19.32 10.33
N VAL A 122 -8.07 -18.26 9.54
CA VAL A 122 -7.10 -17.17 9.44
C VAL A 122 -7.77 -15.88 9.87
N THR A 123 -7.29 -15.29 10.97
CA THR A 123 -7.80 -14.00 11.49
C THR A 123 -6.89 -12.86 11.05
N ARG A 124 -7.47 -11.77 10.53
CA ARG A 124 -6.75 -10.58 10.08
C ARG A 124 -6.95 -9.41 11.03
N THR A 125 -5.85 -8.82 11.50
CA THR A 125 -5.86 -7.63 12.36
C THR A 125 -4.95 -6.54 11.76
N GLU A 126 -5.50 -5.36 11.50
CA GLU A 126 -4.70 -4.17 11.16
C GLU A 126 -4.03 -3.64 12.43
N LEU A 127 -2.72 -3.41 12.37
CA LEU A 127 -1.94 -2.92 13.50
C LEU A 127 -1.75 -1.40 13.39
N PRO A 128 -1.88 -0.64 14.50
CA PRO A 128 -1.89 0.81 14.45
C PRO A 128 -0.55 1.38 13.97
N ALA A 129 -0.59 2.33 13.04
CA ALA A 129 0.60 2.92 12.41
C ALA A 129 1.62 3.55 13.39
N GLY A 130 1.19 3.87 14.63
CA GLY A 130 2.06 4.41 15.68
C GLY A 130 2.81 3.36 16.53
N GLN A 131 2.54 2.06 16.36
CA GLN A 131 3.19 1.00 17.12
C GLN A 131 3.65 -0.13 16.17
N GLY A 132 4.93 -0.48 16.27
CA GLY A 132 5.58 -1.32 15.26
C GLY A 132 4.92 -2.69 15.08
N PRO A 133 4.75 -3.12 13.83
CA PRO A 133 5.80 -3.98 13.28
C PRO A 133 6.66 -3.51 12.10
N CYS A 134 6.36 -2.53 11.24
CA CYS A 134 6.29 -1.07 11.48
C CYS A 134 7.29 -0.50 12.53
N ARG A 135 8.13 -1.35 13.15
CA ARG A 135 9.24 -1.09 14.11
C ARG A 135 9.83 -2.41 14.68
N GLY A 136 9.13 -3.54 14.49
CA GLY A 136 9.20 -4.74 15.35
C GLY A 136 9.30 -6.10 14.63
N LEU A 137 9.12 -6.15 13.30
CA LEU A 137 9.80 -7.13 12.43
C LEU A 137 11.33 -7.12 12.69
N ASN A 138 11.83 -5.95 13.11
CA ASN A 138 13.24 -5.60 13.25
C ASN A 138 13.91 -5.91 14.60
N ALA A 139 13.16 -6.17 15.68
CA ALA A 139 13.74 -6.15 17.03
C ALA A 139 13.79 -7.52 17.74
N LYS A 140 12.93 -8.47 17.36
CA LYS A 140 12.88 -9.83 17.94
C LYS A 140 13.49 -10.92 17.04
N TYR A 141 14.14 -10.52 15.94
CA TYR A 141 15.15 -11.31 15.22
C TYR A 141 16.58 -10.79 15.45
N VAL A 142 16.76 -9.52 15.81
CA VAL A 142 18.08 -8.87 15.99
C VAL A 142 18.48 -8.91 17.47
N GLY A 143 18.48 -10.12 18.03
CA GLY A 143 18.86 -10.41 19.41
C GLY A 143 19.44 -11.80 19.51
N THR A 144 20.72 -11.93 19.13
CA THR A 144 21.55 -13.15 19.25
C THR A 144 20.88 -14.43 18.77
N GLN A 145 21.02 -14.75 17.48
CA GLN A 145 21.01 -16.13 17.02
C GLN A 145 22.39 -16.48 16.46
N ASP A 146 23.01 -17.46 17.09
CA ASP A 146 24.27 -18.10 16.70
C ASP A 146 24.15 -18.62 15.24
N PRO A 147 25.10 -18.35 14.33
CA PRO A 147 24.99 -18.73 12.91
C PRO A 147 24.77 -20.22 12.61
N ASP A 148 24.92 -21.11 13.61
CA ASP A 148 24.87 -22.57 13.44
C ASP A 148 23.49 -23.23 13.69
N THR A 149 22.39 -22.48 13.83
CA THR A 149 21.05 -23.08 14.08
C THR A 149 20.22 -23.26 12.80
N PRO A 150 20.04 -24.48 12.26
CA PRO A 150 19.15 -24.72 11.12
C PRO A 150 17.67 -24.68 11.53
N VAL A 151 16.82 -24.24 10.59
CA VAL A 151 15.36 -24.32 10.71
C VAL A 151 14.92 -25.72 10.24
N VAL A 152 14.29 -26.48 11.14
CA VAL A 152 13.66 -27.79 10.87
C VAL A 152 12.14 -27.59 10.74
#